data_AF-A0A059BE83-F1
#
_entry.id   AF-A0A059BE83-F1
#
_cell.length_a   1.000
_cell.length_b   1.000
_cell.length_c   1.000
_cell.angle_alpha   90.00
_cell.angle_beta   90.00
_cell.angle_gamma   90.00
#
_symmetry.space_group_name_H-M   'P 1'
#
loop_
_entity.id
_entity.type
_entity.pdbx_description
1 polymer ?
#
loop_
_entity_poly.entity_id
_entity_poly.type
_entity_poly.pdbx_seq_one_letter_code
_entity_poly.pdbx_strand_id
1 'polypeptide(L)'
;MNNAAYYLMAFNCVFYWLYSIPRVSSFKAKQEVKYHGGEVPDDNLILGPLESCVHTLNLVFFPFLFHVASHYSVILSSAAAISDLFLLFFIPFLFQLYASTRGALWWVTKNAHQLQSIRVVNGAISLVVVVICLEIRVVFHSFAKYIQVPPPFNYLLVTITMLGGAAGAGAGALGMVSDAFSSVAFTALAVIVSAAGAIVVGFPTM
;
A
#
# COMPACT_ATOMS: atom_id res chain seq x y z
N MET A 1 -12.96 -13.08 -18.35
CA MET A 1 -13.23 -12.08 -17.29
C MET A 1 -11.90 -11.51 -16.79
N ASN A 2 -11.18 -10.73 -17.61
CA ASN A 2 -9.75 -10.47 -17.37
C ASN A 2 -9.46 -9.62 -16.12
N ASN A 3 -10.36 -8.72 -15.73
CA ASN A 3 -10.16 -7.81 -14.59
C ASN A 3 -10.89 -8.23 -13.31
N ALA A 4 -11.52 -9.42 -13.27
CA ALA A 4 -12.35 -9.86 -12.15
C ALA A 4 -11.60 -9.89 -10.81
N ALA A 5 -10.33 -10.30 -10.81
CA ALA A 5 -9.49 -10.34 -9.61
C ALA A 5 -9.26 -8.93 -9.00
N TYR A 6 -9.13 -7.90 -9.84
CA TYR A 6 -8.97 -6.52 -9.37
C TYR A 6 -10.26 -5.96 -8.77
N TYR A 7 -11.42 -6.28 -9.34
CA TYR A 7 -12.70 -5.90 -8.74
C TYR A 7 -12.88 -6.59 -7.38
N LEU A 8 -12.59 -7.89 -7.31
CA LEU A 8 -12.65 -8.65 -6.06
C LEU A 8 -11.71 -8.07 -5.00
N MET A 9 -10.49 -7.70 -5.38
CA MET A 9 -9.53 -7.02 -4.51
C MET A 9 -10.11 -5.71 -3.96
N ALA A 10 -10.68 -4.86 -4.82
CA ALA A 10 -11.28 -3.59 -4.40
C ALA A 10 -12.44 -3.80 -3.43
N PHE A 11 -13.34 -4.76 -3.71
CA PHE A 11 -14.42 -5.12 -2.80
C PHE A 11 -13.87 -5.59 -1.45
N ASN A 12 -12.89 -6.50 -1.44
CA ASN A 12 -12.27 -7.00 -0.21
C ASN A 12 -11.65 -5.86 0.62
N CYS A 13 -10.96 -4.90 0.00
CA CYS A 13 -10.43 -3.73 0.71
C CYS A 13 -11.53 -2.89 1.37
N VAL A 14 -12.63 -2.64 0.65
CA VAL A 14 -13.78 -1.86 1.18
C VAL A 14 -14.44 -2.60 2.35
N PHE A 15 -14.76 -3.89 2.18
CA PHE A 15 -15.35 -4.68 3.26
C PHE A 15 -14.43 -4.79 4.47
N TYR A 16 -13.12 -4.98 4.24
CA TYR A 16 -12.15 -5.02 5.31
C TYR A 16 -12.11 -3.70 6.10
N TRP A 17 -12.14 -2.57 5.42
CA TRP A 17 -12.19 -1.26 6.07
C TRP A 17 -13.44 -1.03 6.91
N LEU A 18 -14.58 -1.47 6.37
CA LEU A 18 -15.88 -1.26 7.01
C LEU A 18 -16.09 -2.17 8.22
N TYR A 19 -15.62 -3.42 8.15
CA TYR A 19 -16.01 -4.46 9.10
C TYR A 19 -14.86 -5.07 9.90
N SER A 20 -13.60 -5.02 9.42
CA SER A 20 -12.48 -5.73 10.05
C SER A 20 -11.60 -4.85 10.95
N ILE A 21 -11.70 -3.52 10.85
CA ILE A 21 -10.96 -2.61 11.75
C ILE A 21 -11.52 -2.77 13.17
N PRO A 22 -10.67 -2.89 14.21
CA PRO A 22 -11.14 -3.10 15.58
C PRO A 22 -12.07 -1.97 16.00
N ARG A 23 -13.26 -2.34 16.46
CA ARG A 23 -14.27 -1.43 17.02
C ARG A 23 -14.71 -1.96 18.37
N VAL A 24 -15.00 -1.03 19.28
CA VAL A 24 -15.54 -1.36 20.60
C VAL A 24 -16.99 -1.81 20.46
N SER A 25 -17.33 -2.92 21.11
CA SER A 25 -18.70 -3.43 21.15
C SER A 25 -19.60 -2.51 21.98
N SER A 26 -20.72 -2.08 21.40
CA SER A 26 -21.72 -1.25 22.08
C SER A 26 -22.39 -1.98 23.27
N PHE A 27 -22.38 -3.31 23.28
CA PHE A 27 -22.93 -4.11 24.38
C PHE A 27 -22.03 -4.11 25.61
N LYS A 28 -20.71 -4.02 25.43
CA LYS A 28 -19.73 -4.02 26.53
C LYS A 28 -19.34 -2.61 26.99
N ALA A 29 -19.67 -1.58 26.20
CA ALA A 29 -19.42 -0.18 26.54
C ALA A 29 -20.21 0.34 27.76
N LYS A 30 -21.30 -0.33 28.18
CA LYS A 30 -22.11 0.06 29.35
C LYS A 30 -21.55 -0.41 30.70
N GLN A 31 -20.53 -1.26 30.70
CA GLN A 31 -19.84 -1.66 31.93
C GLN A 31 -18.73 -0.64 32.19
N GLU A 32 -19.10 0.49 32.81
CA GLU A 32 -18.20 1.59 33.21
C GLU A 32 -17.16 1.10 34.23
N VAL A 33 -16.15 0.37 33.78
CA VAL A 33 -14.93 0.16 34.55
C VAL A 33 -13.96 1.23 34.07
N LYS A 34 -13.73 2.24 34.92
CA LYS A 34 -12.68 3.25 34.76
C LYS A 34 -11.42 2.59 34.21
N TYR A 35 -11.11 2.86 32.94
CA TYR A 35 -9.93 2.36 32.26
C TYR A 35 -8.69 2.80 33.04
N HIS A 36 -8.07 1.88 33.77
CA HIS A 36 -6.79 2.14 34.41
C HIS A 36 -5.73 2.16 33.30
N GLY A 37 -5.30 3.35 32.90
CA GLY A 37 -4.24 3.54 31.90
C GLY A 37 -4.72 3.82 30.47
N GLY A 38 -6.02 3.99 30.21
CA GLY A 38 -6.54 4.42 28.91
C GLY A 38 -6.52 3.38 27.79
N GLU A 39 -6.03 2.16 28.03
CA GLU A 39 -6.10 1.05 27.07
C GLU A 39 -7.47 0.35 27.16
N VAL A 40 -8.10 0.14 26.00
CA VAL A 40 -9.35 -0.63 25.90
C VAL A 40 -9.01 -2.11 26.06
N PRO A 41 -9.64 -2.85 27.00
CA PRO A 41 -9.43 -4.30 27.14
C PRO A 41 -9.80 -5.03 25.84
N ASP A 42 -8.96 -5.98 25.41
CA ASP A 42 -9.16 -6.75 24.18
C ASP A 42 -10.53 -7.44 24.14
N ASP A 43 -11.07 -7.84 25.30
CA ASP A 43 -12.39 -8.46 25.43
C ASP A 43 -13.56 -7.54 25.02
N ASN A 44 -13.34 -6.24 24.93
CA ASN A 44 -14.37 -5.27 24.53
C ASN A 44 -14.43 -5.03 23.02
N LEU A 45 -13.50 -5.60 22.24
CA LEU A 45 -13.53 -5.53 20.79
C LEU A 45 -14.57 -6.50 20.22
N ILE A 46 -15.18 -6.10 19.10
CA ILE A 46 -16.16 -6.95 18.40
C ILE A 46 -15.48 -8.18 17.78
N LEU A 47 -14.24 -8.01 17.32
CA LEU A 47 -13.48 -9.05 16.63
C LEU A 47 -12.39 -9.61 17.53
N GLY A 48 -12.25 -10.94 17.52
CA GLY A 48 -11.13 -11.62 18.17
C GLY A 48 -9.85 -11.59 17.33
N PRO A 49 -8.71 -12.04 17.90
CA PRO A 49 -7.45 -12.20 17.17
C PRO A 49 -7.54 -13.17 15.98
N LEU A 50 -8.27 -14.28 16.15
CA LEU A 50 -8.42 -15.29 15.11
C LEU A 50 -9.24 -14.77 13.92
N GLU A 51 -10.34 -14.06 14.19
CA GLU A 51 -11.17 -13.45 13.14
C GLU A 51 -10.39 -12.37 12.40
N SER A 52 -9.65 -11.52 13.12
CA SER A 52 -8.79 -10.50 12.54
C SER A 52 -7.70 -11.10 11.64
N CYS A 53 -7.12 -12.24 12.05
CA CYS A 53 -6.16 -13.00 11.25
C CYS A 53 -6.80 -13.54 9.96
N VAL A 54 -7.95 -14.20 10.05
CA VAL A 54 -8.68 -14.74 8.89
C VAL A 54 -9.07 -13.63 7.92
N HIS A 55 -9.56 -12.50 8.43
CA HIS A 55 -9.93 -11.34 7.60
C HIS A 55 -8.70 -10.75 6.89
N THR A 56 -7.55 -10.72 7.57
CA THR A 56 -6.27 -10.26 6.97
C THR A 56 -5.78 -11.22 5.88
N LEU A 57 -5.83 -12.53 6.15
CA LEU A 57 -5.46 -13.55 5.16
C LEU A 57 -6.38 -13.49 3.94
N ASN A 58 -7.68 -13.32 4.14
CA ASN A 58 -8.64 -13.17 3.05
C ASN A 58 -8.37 -11.90 2.24
N LEU A 59 -8.08 -10.77 2.88
CA LEU A 59 -7.76 -9.52 2.19
C LEU A 59 -6.55 -9.68 1.26
N VAL A 60 -5.49 -10.32 1.74
CA VAL A 60 -4.20 -10.39 1.03
C VAL A 60 -4.14 -11.54 0.01
N PHE A 61 -4.57 -12.75 0.39
CA PHE A 61 -4.36 -13.93 -0.44
C PHE A 61 -5.54 -14.27 -1.36
N PHE A 62 -6.77 -13.93 -0.98
CA PHE A 62 -7.94 -14.31 -1.77
C PHE A 62 -7.94 -13.75 -3.21
N PRO A 63 -7.69 -12.44 -3.46
CA PRO A 63 -7.65 -11.92 -4.83
C PRO A 63 -6.50 -12.52 -5.64
N PHE A 64 -5.35 -12.76 -5.00
CA PHE A 64 -4.19 -13.41 -5.61
C PHE A 64 -4.51 -14.86 -6.02
N LEU A 65 -5.01 -15.69 -5.11
CA LEU A 65 -5.35 -17.09 -5.39
C LEU A 65 -6.44 -17.20 -6.44
N PHE A 66 -7.44 -16.31 -6.41
CA PHE A 66 -8.49 -16.26 -7.43
C PHE A 66 -7.92 -15.96 -8.83
N HIS A 67 -6.95 -15.06 -8.93
CA HIS A 67 -6.27 -14.78 -10.20
C HIS A 67 -5.44 -15.96 -10.67
N VAL A 68 -4.69 -16.60 -9.76
CA VAL A 68 -3.89 -17.79 -10.07
C VAL A 68 -4.78 -18.93 -10.57
N ALA A 69 -5.89 -19.20 -9.89
CA ALA A 69 -6.82 -20.26 -10.28
C ALA A 69 -7.51 -19.98 -11.62
N SER A 70 -7.87 -18.71 -11.90
CA SER A 70 -8.59 -18.34 -13.12
C SER A 70 -7.69 -18.23 -14.36
N HIS A 71 -6.40 -17.92 -14.19
CA HIS A 71 -5.48 -17.64 -15.32
C HIS A 71 -4.21 -18.50 -15.28
N TYR A 72 -4.23 -19.68 -14.65
CA TYR A 72 -3.06 -20.54 -14.40
C TYR A 72 -2.18 -20.82 -15.63
N SER A 73 -2.77 -20.86 -16.82
CA SER A 73 -2.05 -21.15 -18.07
C SER A 73 -1.24 -19.98 -18.63
N VAL A 74 -1.49 -18.74 -18.19
CA VAL A 74 -0.89 -17.51 -18.77
C VAL A 74 -0.03 -16.74 -17.76
N ILE A 75 0.03 -17.20 -16.51
CA ILE A 75 0.68 -16.49 -15.38
C ILE A 75 2.13 -16.09 -15.66
N LEU A 76 2.92 -16.97 -16.28
CA LEU A 76 4.34 -16.74 -16.55
C LEU A 76 4.61 -16.39 -18.02
N SER A 77 3.56 -16.03 -18.78
CA SER A 77 3.70 -15.79 -20.21
C SER A 77 4.34 -14.44 -20.53
N SER A 78 4.29 -13.47 -19.63
CA SER A 78 4.80 -12.11 -19.85
C SER A 78 5.17 -11.44 -18.53
N ALA A 79 6.13 -10.51 -18.57
CA ALA A 79 6.47 -9.65 -17.44
C ALA A 79 5.23 -8.91 -16.88
N ALA A 80 4.27 -8.53 -17.73
CA ALA A 80 3.04 -7.89 -17.28
C ALA A 80 2.13 -8.82 -16.46
N ALA A 81 2.07 -10.11 -16.82
CA ALA A 81 1.28 -11.10 -16.06
C ALA A 81 1.90 -11.38 -14.69
N ILE A 82 3.24 -11.38 -14.62
CA ILE A 82 3.98 -11.49 -13.35
C ILE A 82 3.74 -10.24 -12.49
N SER A 83 3.78 -9.04 -13.10
CA SER A 83 3.45 -7.79 -12.40
C SER A 83 2.02 -7.81 -11.85
N ASP A 84 1.05 -8.40 -12.55
CA ASP A 84 -0.34 -8.48 -12.08
C ASP A 84 -0.47 -9.32 -10.81
N LEU A 85 0.25 -10.44 -10.70
CA LEU A 85 0.32 -11.22 -9.46
C LEU A 85 0.87 -10.41 -8.29
N PHE A 86 1.98 -9.71 -8.52
CA PHE A 86 2.61 -8.89 -7.49
C PHE A 86 1.70 -7.74 -7.07
N LEU A 87 1.03 -7.07 -8.00
CA LEU A 87 0.07 -6.00 -7.69
C LEU A 87 -1.11 -6.52 -6.87
N LEU A 88 -1.67 -7.69 -7.22
CA LEU A 88 -2.81 -8.28 -6.50
C LEU A 88 -2.46 -8.69 -5.06
N PHE A 89 -1.20 -8.95 -4.76
CA PHE A 89 -0.75 -9.25 -3.40
C PHE A 89 -0.29 -8.00 -2.63
N PHE A 90 0.57 -7.18 -3.24
CA PHE A 90 1.20 -6.05 -2.56
C PHE A 90 0.29 -4.83 -2.41
N ILE A 91 -0.73 -4.64 -3.26
CA ILE A 91 -1.71 -3.56 -3.06
C ILE A 91 -2.56 -3.80 -1.81
N PRO A 92 -3.22 -4.96 -1.61
CA PRO A 92 -3.94 -5.25 -0.37
C PRO A 92 -3.03 -5.24 0.85
N PHE A 93 -1.78 -5.66 0.70
CA PHE A 93 -0.81 -5.64 1.79
C PHE A 93 -0.41 -4.20 2.18
N LEU A 94 -0.17 -3.30 1.22
CA LEU A 94 0.01 -1.86 1.50
C LEU A 94 -1.23 -1.27 2.17
N PHE A 95 -2.42 -1.63 1.69
CA PHE A 95 -3.69 -1.20 2.28
C PHE A 95 -3.83 -1.67 3.73
N GLN A 96 -3.44 -2.91 4.02
CA GLN A 96 -3.43 -3.47 5.38
C GLN A 96 -2.46 -2.73 6.29
N LEU A 97 -1.26 -2.40 5.81
CA LEU A 97 -0.29 -1.60 6.57
C LEU A 97 -0.79 -0.19 6.83
N TYR A 98 -1.50 0.42 5.88
CA TYR A 98 -2.18 1.70 6.11
C TYR A 98 -3.32 1.56 7.15
N ALA A 99 -4.18 0.55 7.01
CA ALA A 99 -5.25 0.26 7.97
C ALA A 99 -4.71 -0.04 9.38
N SER A 100 -3.46 -0.51 9.48
CA SER A 100 -2.75 -0.67 10.75
C SER A 100 -2.72 0.62 11.57
N THR A 101 -2.62 1.80 10.94
CA THR A 101 -2.66 3.10 11.64
C THR A 101 -3.92 3.28 12.49
N ARG A 102 -5.01 2.58 12.15
CA ARG A 102 -6.28 2.53 12.89
C ARG A 102 -6.43 1.30 13.78
N GLY A 103 -5.33 0.60 14.05
CA GLY A 103 -5.29 -0.57 14.92
C GLY A 103 -5.51 -1.91 14.22
N ALA A 104 -5.56 -2.02 12.89
CA ALA A 104 -5.85 -3.30 12.21
C ALA A 104 -4.89 -4.47 12.56
N LEU A 105 -3.66 -4.20 13.02
CA LEU A 105 -2.69 -5.20 13.47
C LEU A 105 -2.57 -5.32 15.01
N TRP A 106 -3.58 -4.86 15.76
CA TRP A 106 -3.58 -4.93 17.23
C TRP A 106 -3.30 -6.34 17.80
N TRP A 107 -3.71 -7.38 17.06
CA TRP A 107 -3.55 -8.78 17.43
C TRP A 107 -2.13 -9.33 17.20
N VAL A 108 -1.27 -8.64 16.45
CA VAL A 108 0.08 -9.11 16.11
C VAL A 108 1.10 -8.70 17.17
N THR A 109 1.09 -7.42 17.56
CA THR A 109 1.96 -6.90 18.61
C THR A 109 1.33 -5.67 19.26
N LYS A 110 1.43 -5.61 20.59
CA LYS A 110 1.00 -4.44 21.38
C LYS A 110 2.09 -3.37 21.48
N ASN A 111 3.33 -3.70 21.09
CA ASN A 111 4.43 -2.76 21.17
C ASN A 111 4.39 -1.77 19.99
N ALA A 112 4.10 -0.51 20.28
CA ALA A 112 3.99 0.56 19.29
C ALA A 112 5.27 0.74 18.46
N HIS A 113 6.45 0.59 19.06
CA HIS A 113 7.72 0.74 18.34
C HIS A 113 7.95 -0.38 17.33
N GLN A 114 7.66 -1.63 17.72
CA GLN A 114 7.74 -2.77 16.81
C GLN A 114 6.73 -2.65 15.67
N LEU A 115 5.50 -2.21 15.99
CA LEU A 115 4.46 -2.04 14.98
C LEU A 115 4.81 -0.95 13.95
N GLN A 116 5.39 0.16 14.40
CA GLN A 116 5.88 1.21 13.51
C GLN A 116 7.02 0.71 12.62
N SER A 117 7.98 -0.04 13.17
CA SER A 117 9.07 -0.64 12.39
C SER A 117 8.54 -1.59 11.30
N ILE A 118 7.58 -2.47 11.65
CA ILE A 118 6.92 -3.38 10.70
C ILE A 118 6.22 -2.58 9.59
N ARG A 119 5.47 -1.52 9.94
CA ARG A 119 4.78 -0.69 8.95
C ARG A 119 5.74 -0.01 7.98
N VAL A 120 6.81 0.59 8.48
CA VAL A 120 7.75 1.34 7.65
C VAL A 120 8.55 0.40 6.75
N VAL A 121 9.12 -0.68 7.31
CA VAL A 121 9.97 -1.61 6.55
C VAL A 121 9.15 -2.36 5.49
N ASN A 122 8.04 -3.00 5.91
CA ASN A 122 7.21 -3.74 4.97
C ASN A 122 6.50 -2.80 4.00
N GLY A 123 6.13 -1.59 4.44
CA GLY A 123 5.54 -0.56 3.61
C GLY A 123 6.50 -0.13 2.50
N ALA A 124 7.77 0.14 2.84
CA ALA A 124 8.79 0.54 1.88
C ALA A 124 9.04 -0.55 0.83
N ILE A 125 9.21 -1.81 1.26
CA ILE A 125 9.41 -2.96 0.35
C ILE A 125 8.22 -3.09 -0.61
N SER A 126 7.01 -3.04 -0.06
CA SER A 126 5.79 -3.21 -0.84
C SER A 126 5.56 -2.06 -1.82
N LEU A 127 5.89 -0.85 -1.41
CA LEU A 127 5.82 0.34 -2.25
C LEU A 127 6.76 0.21 -3.46
N VAL A 128 8.01 -0.19 -3.24
CA VAL A 128 8.99 -0.43 -4.31
C VAL A 128 8.46 -1.46 -5.31
N VAL A 129 7.96 -2.60 -4.82
CA VAL A 129 7.45 -3.67 -5.69
C VAL A 129 6.24 -3.17 -6.51
N VAL A 130 5.28 -2.50 -5.88
CA VAL A 130 4.09 -1.97 -6.56
C VAL A 130 4.48 -0.94 -7.61
N VAL A 131 5.39 -0.01 -7.28
CA VAL A 131 5.88 1.02 -8.20
C VAL A 131 6.53 0.39 -9.43
N ILE A 132 7.45 -0.55 -9.25
CA ILE A 132 8.11 -1.25 -10.37
C ILE A 132 7.07 -1.98 -11.24
N CYS A 133 6.08 -2.64 -10.63
CA CYS A 133 5.03 -3.32 -11.38
C CYS A 133 4.17 -2.34 -12.19
N LEU A 134 3.84 -1.17 -11.62
CA LEU A 134 3.12 -0.11 -12.33
C LEU A 134 3.99 0.51 -13.44
N GLU A 135 5.29 0.65 -13.25
CA GLU A 135 6.20 1.13 -14.29
C GLU A 135 6.19 0.21 -15.50
N ILE A 136 6.36 -1.11 -15.30
CA ILE A 136 6.35 -2.10 -16.38
C ILE A 136 5.01 -2.09 -17.13
N ARG A 137 3.90 -2.15 -16.39
CA ARG A 137 2.56 -2.36 -16.98
C ARG A 137 1.86 -1.07 -17.45
N VAL A 138 2.04 0.03 -16.73
CA VAL A 138 1.36 1.29 -17.04
C VAL A 138 2.31 2.16 -17.86
N VAL A 139 3.47 2.49 -17.30
CA VAL A 139 4.34 3.51 -17.91
C VAL A 139 4.98 3.01 -19.21
N PHE A 140 5.70 1.89 -19.17
CA PHE A 140 6.41 1.40 -20.36
C PHE A 140 5.51 0.67 -21.34
N HIS A 141 4.52 -0.08 -20.87
CA HIS A 141 3.63 -0.78 -21.80
C HIS A 141 2.60 0.15 -22.44
N SER A 142 1.99 1.08 -21.69
CA SER A 142 0.90 1.93 -22.21
C SER A 142 1.36 3.33 -22.59
N PHE A 143 2.30 3.92 -21.84
CA PHE A 143 2.73 5.31 -22.02
C PHE A 143 4.09 5.50 -22.70
N ALA A 144 4.76 4.44 -23.17
CA ALA A 144 6.09 4.57 -23.78
C ALA A 144 6.15 5.56 -24.95
N LYS A 145 5.04 5.73 -25.69
CA LYS A 145 4.95 6.68 -26.82
C LYS A 145 4.97 8.15 -26.38
N TYR A 146 4.64 8.44 -25.12
CA TYR A 146 4.57 9.80 -24.58
C TYR A 146 5.86 10.20 -23.85
N ILE A 147 6.79 9.26 -23.66
CA ILE A 147 8.08 9.55 -23.04
C ILE A 147 8.98 10.18 -24.11
N GLN A 148 9.38 11.43 -23.89
CA GLN A 148 10.21 12.16 -24.85
C GLN A 148 11.71 11.83 -24.72
N VAL A 149 12.12 11.25 -23.59
CA VAL A 149 13.52 10.93 -23.30
C VAL A 149 13.90 9.59 -23.91
N PRO A 150 15.02 9.48 -24.66
CA PRO A 150 15.47 8.21 -25.20
C PRO A 150 15.99 7.25 -24.11
N PRO A 151 15.91 5.93 -24.33
CA PRO A 151 16.61 4.95 -23.49
C PRO A 151 18.12 5.19 -23.46
N PRO A 152 18.82 4.98 -22.32
CA PRO A 152 18.36 4.36 -21.07
C PRO A 152 17.86 5.35 -20.00
N PHE A 153 17.92 6.66 -20.26
CA PHE A 153 17.61 7.69 -19.26
C PHE A 153 16.12 7.74 -18.91
N ASN A 154 15.23 7.28 -19.81
CA ASN A 154 13.82 7.14 -19.53
C ASN A 154 13.54 6.26 -18.30
N TYR A 155 14.22 5.13 -18.15
CA TYR A 155 14.04 4.22 -17.02
C TYR A 155 14.38 4.91 -15.71
N LEU A 156 15.55 5.56 -15.65
CA LEU A 156 16.01 6.24 -14.43
C LEU A 156 15.06 7.37 -14.02
N LEU A 157 14.68 8.24 -14.96
CA LEU A 157 13.84 9.40 -14.65
C LEU A 157 12.43 8.98 -14.26
N VAL A 158 11.84 8.00 -14.96
CA VAL A 158 10.53 7.45 -14.59
C VAL A 158 10.57 6.85 -13.18
N THR A 159 11.57 6.05 -12.87
CA THR A 159 11.69 5.44 -11.54
C THR A 159 11.90 6.47 -10.45
N ILE A 160 12.73 7.49 -10.67
CA ILE A 160 12.90 8.60 -9.73
C ILE A 160 11.55 9.30 -9.48
N THR A 161 10.80 9.61 -10.54
CA THR A 161 9.52 10.30 -10.41
C THR A 161 8.48 9.45 -9.70
N MET A 162 8.31 8.19 -10.12
CA MET A 162 7.28 7.30 -9.59
C MET A 162 7.59 6.88 -8.15
N LEU A 163 8.81 6.43 -7.88
CA LEU A 163 9.21 5.99 -6.54
C LEU A 163 9.29 7.17 -5.58
N GLY A 164 9.87 8.29 -6.02
CA GLY A 164 9.96 9.50 -5.20
C GLY A 164 8.58 10.10 -4.89
N GLY A 165 7.67 10.13 -5.86
CA GLY A 165 6.29 10.55 -5.65
C GLY A 165 5.53 9.63 -4.70
N ALA A 166 5.66 8.31 -4.89
CA ALA A 166 5.03 7.31 -4.03
C ALA A 166 5.59 7.37 -2.59
N ALA A 167 6.91 7.51 -2.43
CA ALA A 167 7.56 7.64 -1.13
C ALA A 167 7.16 8.94 -0.43
N GLY A 168 7.05 10.05 -1.17
CA GLY A 168 6.56 11.31 -0.63
C GLY A 168 5.13 11.22 -0.13
N ALA A 169 4.23 10.62 -0.93
CA ALA A 169 2.84 10.39 -0.52
C ALA A 169 2.75 9.45 0.71
N GLY A 170 3.56 8.39 0.75
CA GLY A 170 3.62 7.46 1.88
C GLY A 170 4.11 8.13 3.16
N ALA A 171 5.19 8.91 3.08
CA ALA A 171 5.73 9.67 4.21
C ALA A 171 4.71 10.69 4.76
N GLY A 172 3.95 11.35 3.86
CA GLY A 172 2.86 12.24 4.23
C GLY A 172 1.69 11.51 4.91
N ALA A 173 1.25 10.38 4.36
CA ALA A 173 0.17 9.57 4.92
C ALA A 173 0.50 8.99 6.31
N LEU A 174 1.78 8.72 6.57
CA LEU A 174 2.28 8.24 7.85
C LEU A 174 2.65 9.36 8.84
N GLY A 175 2.55 10.63 8.43
CA GLY A 175 2.89 11.77 9.28
C GLY A 175 4.37 11.85 9.66
N MET A 176 5.26 11.30 8.84
CA MET A 176 6.70 11.23 9.12
C MET A 176 7.46 12.55 8.88
N VAL A 177 6.78 13.57 8.37
CA VAL A 177 7.34 14.91 8.12
C VAL A 177 7.03 15.80 9.32
N SER A 178 7.85 15.70 10.38
CA SER A 178 7.68 16.51 11.60
C SER A 178 8.80 17.53 11.82
N ASP A 179 10.02 17.21 11.37
CA ASP A 179 11.22 17.96 11.75
C ASP A 179 11.69 18.86 10.61
N ALA A 180 12.31 20.01 10.96
CA ALA A 180 12.83 20.96 9.98
C ALA A 180 13.79 20.32 8.96
N PHE A 181 14.66 19.41 9.41
CA PHE A 181 15.57 18.67 8.53
C PHE A 181 14.81 17.70 7.59
N SER A 182 13.80 17.01 8.11
CA SER A 182 12.93 16.14 7.31
C SER A 182 12.14 16.95 6.26
N SER A 183 11.73 18.16 6.60
CA SER A 183 11.02 19.07 5.69
C SER A 183 11.92 19.61 4.57
N VAL A 184 13.18 19.93 4.87
CA VAL A 184 14.15 20.35 3.83
C VAL A 184 14.48 19.18 2.90
N ALA A 185 14.71 17.98 3.44
CA ALA A 185 14.93 16.79 2.62
C ALA A 185 13.71 16.46 1.75
N PHE A 186 12.50 16.56 2.31
CA PHE A 186 11.25 16.33 1.59
C PHE A 186 11.04 17.33 0.44
N THR A 187 11.28 18.62 0.70
CA THR A 187 11.16 19.66 -0.34
C THR A 187 12.20 19.50 -1.45
N ALA A 188 13.46 19.21 -1.11
CA ALA A 188 14.50 18.92 -2.10
C ALA A 188 14.14 17.70 -2.97
N LEU A 189 13.66 16.62 -2.35
CA LEU A 189 13.22 15.43 -3.06
C LEU A 189 12.01 15.71 -3.96
N ALA A 190 11.04 16.51 -3.50
CA ALA A 190 9.89 16.94 -4.30
C ALA A 190 10.32 17.75 -5.53
N VAL A 191 11.31 18.64 -5.40
CA VAL A 191 11.87 19.39 -6.53
C VAL A 191 12.52 18.45 -7.55
N ILE A 192 13.36 17.50 -7.10
CA ILE A 192 14.03 16.53 -7.98
C ILE A 192 12.99 15.66 -8.71
N VAL A 193 12.01 15.13 -7.99
CA VAL A 193 10.92 14.30 -8.52
C VAL A 193 10.11 15.07 -9.57
N SER A 194 9.78 16.33 -9.28
CA SER A 194 9.02 17.21 -10.18
C SER A 194 9.81 17.55 -11.44
N ALA A 195 11.10 17.87 -11.29
CA ALA A 195 11.99 18.14 -12.41
C ALA A 195 12.15 16.90 -13.31
N ALA A 196 12.40 15.73 -12.72
CA ALA A 196 12.48 14.47 -13.45
C ALA A 196 11.18 14.18 -14.22
N GLY A 197 10.02 14.39 -13.57
CA GLY A 197 8.72 14.18 -14.21
C GLY A 197 8.46 15.14 -15.36
N ALA A 198 8.83 16.41 -15.20
CA ALA A 198 8.73 17.42 -16.25
C ALA A 198 9.59 17.08 -17.48
N ILE A 199 10.81 16.55 -17.25
CA ILE A 199 11.70 16.09 -18.32
C ILE A 199 11.11 14.87 -19.04
N VAL A 200 10.54 13.91 -18.31
CA VAL A 200 9.95 12.68 -18.88
C VAL A 200 8.76 12.99 -19.80
N VAL A 201 7.86 13.87 -19.35
CA VAL A 201 6.68 14.30 -20.12
C VAL A 201 7.07 15.26 -21.26
N GLY A 202 8.26 15.86 -21.16
CA GLY A 202 8.79 16.88 -22.05
C GLY A 202 7.91 18.13 -22.04
N PHE A 203 7.84 18.72 -20.84
CA PHE A 203 7.26 20.04 -20.66
C PHE A 203 7.83 21.00 -21.72
N PRO A 204 6.99 21.83 -22.36
CA PRO A 204 7.49 22.88 -23.23
C PRO A 204 8.28 23.85 -22.38
N THR A 205 9.60 23.70 -22.36
CA THR A 205 10.50 24.80 -22.07
C THR A 205 10.23 25.81 -23.16
N MET A 206 9.69 26.98 -22.79
CA MET A 206 9.60 28.11 -23.70
C MET A 206 10.94 28.34 -24.41
#